data_AF-A0A934K114-F1
#
_entry.id   AF-A0A934K114-F1
#
_cell.length_a   1.000
_cell.length_b   1.000
_cell.length_c   1.000
_cell.angle_alpha   90.00
_cell.angle_beta   90.00
_cell.angle_gamma   90.00
#
_symmetry.space_group_name_H-M   'P 1'
#
loop_
_entity.id
_entity.type
_entity.pdbx_description
1 polymer ?
#
loop_
_entity_poly.entity_id
_entity_poly.type
_entity_poly.pdbx_seq_one_letter_code
_entity_poly.pdbx_strand_id
1 'polypeptide(L)'
;MPSDLRALWTSIGVATAPSRHIFDNLPGLPAINNTTGGVTSPDNATRLEQAFWRAGAIVTWSAAHAEPGLILFSGAGDPITAAVAGGSSVSDPACDVYPLSFKVVAITNPAVTWLKRQFQNGGGSIGVVARYQGTPSCAVTASKGGQTSTITNLSFTSHTLYLTGEVIQDPVLGTVWERDSRADCAAAGAPVECT
;
A
#
# COMPACT_ATOMS: atom_id res chain seq x y z
N MET A 1 -6.80 -23.67 8.54
CA MET A 1 -6.47 -23.40 7.12
C MET A 1 -6.46 -24.72 6.36
N PRO A 2 -7.18 -24.84 5.22
CA PRO A 2 -7.10 -26.01 4.33
C PRO A 2 -5.65 -26.34 3.92
N SER A 3 -5.35 -27.60 3.63
CA SER A 3 -4.00 -28.08 3.27
C SER A 3 -3.41 -27.35 2.07
N ASP A 4 -4.24 -27.08 1.06
CA ASP A 4 -3.80 -26.53 -0.21
C ASP A 4 -3.44 -25.05 -0.07
N LEU A 5 -4.23 -24.32 0.74
CA LEU A 5 -3.94 -22.93 1.08
C LEU A 5 -2.64 -22.85 1.90
N ARG A 6 -2.42 -23.79 2.83
CA ARG A 6 -1.16 -23.88 3.59
C ARG A 6 0.04 -24.11 2.68
N ALA A 7 -0.03 -25.06 1.76
CA ALA A 7 1.05 -25.35 0.83
C ALA A 7 1.39 -24.13 -0.05
N LEU A 8 0.36 -23.41 -0.51
CA LEU A 8 0.52 -22.19 -1.29
C LEU A 8 1.21 -21.08 -0.51
N TRP A 9 0.78 -20.80 0.72
CA TRP A 9 1.44 -19.82 1.60
C TRP A 9 2.90 -20.18 1.91
N THR A 10 3.17 -21.44 2.23
CA THR A 10 4.54 -21.89 2.50
C THR A 10 5.44 -21.74 1.27
N SER A 11 4.91 -21.95 0.05
CA SER A 11 5.68 -21.80 -1.19
C SER A 11 6.21 -20.38 -1.42
N ILE A 12 5.56 -19.38 -0.83
CA ILE A 12 5.95 -17.97 -0.91
C ILE A 12 6.62 -17.46 0.36
N GLY A 13 7.10 -18.36 1.22
CA GLY A 13 7.87 -18.01 2.41
C GLY A 13 7.04 -17.45 3.57
N VAL A 14 5.75 -17.77 3.62
CA VAL A 14 4.84 -17.36 4.70
C VAL A 14 4.72 -18.49 5.72
N ALA A 15 5.21 -18.24 6.93
CA ALA A 15 5.17 -19.19 8.04
C ALA A 15 3.82 -19.10 8.78
N THR A 16 3.31 -17.90 8.95
CA THR A 16 2.04 -17.59 9.58
C THR A 16 1.18 -16.79 8.60
N ALA A 17 -0.01 -17.29 8.30
CA ALA A 17 -0.97 -16.54 7.48
C ALA A 17 -1.88 -15.69 8.39
N PRO A 18 -2.18 -14.43 8.02
CA PRO A 18 -3.17 -13.65 8.73
C PRO A 18 -4.54 -14.33 8.62
N SER A 19 -5.34 -14.24 9.68
CA SER A 19 -6.75 -14.63 9.60
C SER A 19 -7.62 -13.41 9.30
N ARG A 20 -8.91 -13.63 8.99
CA ARG A 20 -9.86 -12.54 8.66
C ARG A 20 -9.94 -11.43 9.71
N HIS A 21 -9.65 -11.72 10.99
CA HIS A 21 -9.76 -10.73 12.07
C HIS A 21 -8.88 -9.49 11.87
N ILE A 22 -7.83 -9.56 11.03
CA ILE A 22 -6.97 -8.40 10.76
C ILE A 22 -7.75 -7.24 10.10
N PHE A 23 -8.93 -7.53 9.55
CA PHE A 23 -9.79 -6.55 8.89
C PHE A 23 -10.89 -5.98 9.79
N ASP A 24 -11.11 -6.55 10.99
CA ASP A 24 -12.25 -6.20 11.84
C ASP A 24 -12.16 -4.77 12.39
N ASN A 25 -10.93 -4.25 12.52
CA ASN A 25 -10.63 -2.91 13.07
C ASN A 25 -10.10 -1.94 12.00
N LEU A 26 -10.36 -2.20 10.72
CA LEU A 26 -10.04 -1.24 9.67
C LEU A 26 -10.80 0.08 9.92
N PRO A 27 -10.15 1.25 9.73
CA PRO A 27 -10.88 2.51 9.75
C PRO A 27 -11.94 2.53 8.65
N GLY A 28 -13.01 3.29 8.88
CA GLY A 28 -14.03 3.52 7.86
C GLY A 28 -13.40 4.12 6.61
N LEU A 29 -13.84 3.64 5.43
CA LEU A 29 -13.40 4.20 4.16
C LEU A 29 -13.87 5.66 4.03
N PRO A 30 -13.04 6.58 3.52
CA PRO A 30 -13.50 7.91 3.18
C PRO A 30 -14.55 7.87 2.05
N ALA A 31 -15.20 9.00 1.79
CA ALA A 31 -16.08 9.10 0.64
C ALA A 31 -15.25 8.99 -0.66
N ILE A 32 -15.59 8.02 -1.51
CA ILE A 32 -14.89 7.81 -2.77
C ILE A 32 -15.13 8.98 -3.70
N ASN A 33 -14.05 9.58 -4.17
CA ASN A 33 -14.08 10.60 -5.20
C ASN A 33 -13.65 9.98 -6.54
N ASN A 34 -14.60 9.47 -7.32
CA ASN A 34 -14.33 8.94 -8.66
C ASN A 34 -14.43 10.06 -9.71
N THR A 35 -13.28 10.58 -10.14
CA THR A 35 -13.18 11.64 -11.15
C THR A 35 -12.71 11.12 -12.51
N THR A 36 -12.88 9.83 -12.77
CA THR A 36 -12.39 9.19 -14.00
C THR A 36 -13.18 9.55 -15.26
N GLY A 37 -14.30 10.28 -15.15
CA GLY A 37 -15.13 10.60 -16.30
C GLY A 37 -15.78 9.39 -16.98
N GLY A 38 -15.97 8.29 -16.24
CA GLY A 38 -16.60 7.06 -16.75
C GLY A 38 -15.62 5.97 -17.17
N VAL A 39 -14.31 6.17 -17.06
CA VAL A 39 -13.31 5.10 -17.30
C VAL A 39 -13.48 3.95 -16.29
N THR A 40 -13.94 4.23 -15.06
CA THR A 40 -14.34 3.20 -14.11
C THR A 40 -15.69 3.51 -13.46
N SER A 41 -16.46 2.46 -13.15
CA SER A 41 -17.75 2.60 -12.44
C SER A 41 -17.54 3.00 -10.98
N PRO A 42 -18.54 3.60 -10.32
CA PRO A 42 -18.50 3.85 -8.88
C PRO A 42 -18.20 2.58 -8.06
N ASP A 43 -18.85 1.47 -8.39
CA ASP A 43 -18.64 0.18 -7.69
C ASP A 43 -17.20 -0.32 -7.83
N ASN A 44 -16.59 -0.16 -9.00
CA ASN A 44 -15.19 -0.55 -9.21
C ASN A 44 -14.24 0.39 -8.45
N ALA A 45 -14.54 1.69 -8.38
CA ALA A 45 -13.79 2.62 -7.54
C ALA A 45 -13.89 2.25 -6.04
N THR A 46 -15.05 1.78 -5.58
CA THR A 46 -15.23 1.25 -4.22
C THR A 46 -14.42 -0.01 -3.97
N ARG A 47 -14.44 -0.96 -4.92
CA ARG A 47 -13.65 -2.19 -4.80
C ARG A 47 -12.15 -1.90 -4.78
N LEU A 48 -11.69 -0.92 -5.57
CA LEU A 48 -10.31 -0.47 -5.59
C LEU A 48 -9.88 0.09 -4.23
N GLU A 49 -10.68 0.97 -3.62
CA GLU A 49 -10.40 1.51 -2.30
C GLU A 49 -10.38 0.41 -1.22
N GLN A 50 -11.36 -0.50 -1.24
CA GLN A 50 -11.39 -1.65 -0.34
C GLN A 50 -10.14 -2.53 -0.48
N ALA A 51 -9.70 -2.79 -1.72
CA ALA A 51 -8.50 -3.55 -1.99
C ALA A 51 -7.25 -2.83 -1.46
N PHE A 52 -7.17 -1.50 -1.62
CA PHE A 52 -6.08 -0.67 -1.08
C PHE A 52 -5.99 -0.78 0.46
N TRP A 53 -7.12 -0.65 1.17
CA TRP A 53 -7.15 -0.78 2.63
C TRP A 53 -6.74 -2.17 3.10
N ARG A 54 -7.22 -3.22 2.42
CA ARG A 54 -6.84 -4.61 2.74
C ARG A 54 -5.35 -4.86 2.53
N ALA A 55 -4.78 -4.32 1.45
CA ALA A 55 -3.34 -4.39 1.19
C ALA A 55 -2.55 -3.72 2.33
N GLY A 56 -2.97 -2.52 2.78
CA GLY A 56 -2.38 -1.84 3.93
C GLY A 56 -2.40 -2.68 5.20
N ALA A 57 -3.54 -3.28 5.57
CA ALA A 57 -3.64 -4.16 6.73
C ALA A 57 -2.74 -5.40 6.64
N ILE A 58 -2.64 -6.01 5.45
CA ILE A 58 -1.76 -7.16 5.23
C ILE A 58 -0.29 -6.75 5.42
N VAL A 59 0.13 -5.61 4.88
CA VAL A 59 1.50 -5.08 5.05
C VAL A 59 1.81 -4.86 6.52
N THR A 60 0.97 -4.10 7.23
CA THR A 60 1.19 -3.79 8.66
C THR A 60 1.22 -5.06 9.51
N TRP A 61 0.31 -6.01 9.27
CA TRP A 61 0.31 -7.28 9.99
C TRP A 61 1.59 -8.07 9.73
N SER A 62 2.04 -8.14 8.47
CA SER A 62 3.23 -8.92 8.09
C SER A 62 4.50 -8.33 8.68
N ALA A 63 4.61 -7.00 8.75
CA ALA A 63 5.71 -6.30 9.42
C ALA A 63 5.76 -6.61 10.93
N ALA A 64 4.61 -6.59 11.60
CA ALA A 64 4.50 -6.89 13.03
C ALA A 64 4.82 -8.36 13.38
N HIS A 65 4.57 -9.29 12.47
CA HIS A 65 4.76 -10.73 12.68
C HIS A 65 6.05 -11.28 12.05
N ALA A 66 6.89 -10.40 11.48
CA ALA A 66 8.12 -10.77 10.79
C ALA A 66 7.92 -11.83 9.69
N GLU A 67 6.90 -11.61 8.83
CA GLU A 67 6.54 -12.50 7.72
C GLU A 67 7.03 -11.93 6.37
N PRO A 68 8.32 -12.13 6.00
CA PRO A 68 8.91 -11.49 4.83
C PRO A 68 8.27 -11.91 3.51
N GLY A 69 7.73 -13.14 3.42
CA GLY A 69 7.04 -13.63 2.23
C GLY A 69 5.87 -12.73 1.84
N LEU A 70 5.03 -12.34 2.80
CA LEU A 70 3.91 -11.43 2.55
C LEU A 70 4.37 -9.99 2.23
N ILE A 71 5.45 -9.52 2.88
CA ILE A 71 6.00 -8.18 2.63
C ILE A 71 6.53 -8.07 1.20
N LEU A 72 7.24 -9.09 0.72
CA LEU A 72 7.75 -9.15 -0.66
C LEU A 72 6.61 -9.20 -1.68
N PHE A 73 5.57 -9.99 -1.42
CA PHE A 73 4.36 -10.04 -2.26
C PHE A 73 3.55 -8.74 -2.26
N SER A 74 3.62 -7.96 -1.18
CA SER A 74 2.99 -6.63 -1.10
C SER A 74 3.80 -5.50 -1.76
N GLY A 75 4.99 -5.79 -2.30
CA GLY A 75 5.80 -4.83 -3.06
C GLY A 75 6.47 -3.74 -2.22
N ALA A 76 6.75 -4.00 -0.93
CA ALA A 76 7.51 -3.08 -0.10
C ALA A 76 9.02 -3.17 -0.43
N GLY A 77 9.50 -2.28 -1.31
CA GLY A 77 10.93 -2.03 -1.52
C GLY A 77 11.54 -1.14 -0.43
N ASP A 78 11.21 -1.41 0.83
CA ASP A 78 11.40 -0.49 1.96
C ASP A 78 12.41 -1.08 2.98
N PRO A 79 13.18 -0.27 3.73
CA PRO A 79 14.00 -0.74 4.85
C PRO A 79 13.25 -1.61 5.89
N ILE A 80 11.91 -1.60 5.93
CA ILE A 80 11.08 -2.61 6.64
C ILE A 80 11.41 -4.04 6.18
N THR A 81 11.46 -4.28 4.87
CA THR A 81 11.73 -5.60 4.27
C THR A 81 13.10 -6.11 4.67
N ALA A 82 14.10 -5.23 4.67
CA ALA A 82 15.45 -5.56 5.12
C ALA A 82 15.50 -5.89 6.62
N ALA A 83 14.78 -5.15 7.47
CA ALA A 83 14.71 -5.41 8.90
C ALA A 83 14.05 -6.75 9.23
N VAL A 84 12.95 -7.06 8.54
CA VAL A 84 12.23 -8.34 8.70
C VAL A 84 13.04 -9.51 8.14
N ALA A 85 13.67 -9.38 6.98
CA ALA A 85 14.60 -10.38 6.45
C ALA A 85 15.80 -10.62 7.39
N GLY A 86 16.21 -9.58 8.12
CA GLY A 86 17.20 -9.67 9.20
C GLY A 86 16.70 -10.29 10.51
N GLY A 87 15.43 -10.75 10.57
CA GLY A 87 14.83 -11.39 11.73
C GLY A 87 14.36 -10.41 12.83
N SER A 88 14.06 -9.16 12.48
CA SER A 88 13.47 -8.18 13.40
C SER A 88 11.95 -8.17 13.25
N SER A 89 11.23 -7.96 14.35
CA SER A 89 9.82 -7.53 14.29
C SER A 89 9.79 -6.03 14.02
N VAL A 90 8.86 -5.55 13.19
CA VAL A 90 8.74 -4.12 12.89
C VAL A 90 7.44 -3.57 13.45
N SER A 91 7.52 -2.47 14.20
CA SER A 91 6.38 -1.66 14.57
C SER A 91 6.27 -0.51 13.57
N ASP A 92 5.25 -0.57 12.73
CA ASP A 92 4.88 0.45 11.76
C ASP A 92 3.56 1.10 12.20
N PRO A 93 3.58 2.32 12.78
CA PRO A 93 2.36 3.01 13.16
C PRO A 93 1.50 3.27 11.93
N ALA A 94 0.17 3.13 12.03
CA ALA A 94 -0.75 3.29 10.91
C ALA A 94 -0.90 4.74 10.37
N CYS A 95 0.06 5.63 10.65
CA CYS A 95 0.01 7.06 10.34
C CYS A 95 0.03 7.36 8.84
N ASP A 96 0.57 6.45 8.03
CA ASP A 96 0.79 6.59 6.59
C ASP A 96 0.21 5.39 5.81
N VAL A 97 -0.53 4.51 6.51
CA VAL A 97 -1.14 3.32 5.93
C VAL A 97 -2.50 3.64 5.30
N TYR A 98 -3.31 4.45 5.98
CA TYR A 98 -4.67 4.78 5.54
C TYR A 98 -4.79 6.28 5.20
N PRO A 99 -5.09 6.64 3.94
CA PRO A 99 -5.22 8.04 3.57
C PRO A 99 -6.53 8.65 4.09
N LEU A 100 -6.50 9.96 4.36
CA LEU A 100 -7.66 10.78 4.70
C LEU A 100 -8.63 10.93 3.52
N SER A 101 -8.10 10.93 2.29
CA SER A 101 -8.92 11.00 1.08
C SER A 101 -8.36 10.09 -0.01
N PHE A 102 -9.26 9.47 -0.74
CA PHE A 102 -8.96 8.55 -1.82
C PHE A 102 -9.69 8.99 -3.09
N LYS A 103 -8.95 9.59 -4.03
CA LYS A 103 -9.49 10.04 -5.31
C LYS A 103 -9.06 9.07 -6.41
N VAL A 104 -10.02 8.50 -7.12
CA VAL A 104 -9.77 7.63 -8.27
C VAL A 104 -9.80 8.49 -9.53
N VAL A 105 -8.69 8.50 -10.27
CA VAL A 105 -8.48 9.37 -11.43
C VAL A 105 -8.20 8.55 -12.68
N ALA A 106 -8.58 9.10 -13.84
CA ALA A 106 -8.16 8.52 -15.11
C ALA A 106 -6.66 8.77 -15.28
N ILE A 107 -5.93 7.75 -15.74
CA ILE A 107 -4.53 7.95 -16.11
C ILE A 107 -4.50 8.61 -17.48
N THR A 108 -3.92 9.81 -17.54
CA THR A 108 -3.72 10.58 -18.76
C THR A 108 -2.27 10.48 -19.25
N ASN A 109 -2.02 10.79 -20.52
CA ASN A 109 -0.67 10.80 -21.09
C ASN A 109 0.33 11.67 -20.31
N PRO A 110 -0.03 12.89 -19.84
CA PRO A 110 0.83 13.67 -18.96
C PRO A 110 1.23 12.95 -17.67
N ALA A 111 0.27 12.30 -16.99
CA ALA A 111 0.53 11.54 -15.77
C ALA A 111 1.46 10.33 -16.01
N VAL A 112 1.22 9.56 -17.07
CA VAL A 112 2.11 8.44 -17.47
C VAL A 112 3.52 8.94 -17.76
N THR A 113 3.64 10.03 -18.53
CA THR A 113 4.95 10.58 -18.90
C THR A 113 5.71 11.06 -17.67
N TRP A 114 5.02 11.71 -16.73
CA TRP A 114 5.62 12.12 -15.47
C TRP A 114 6.06 10.93 -14.62
N LEU A 115 5.24 9.90 -14.46
CA LEU A 115 5.61 8.69 -13.71
C LEU A 115 6.79 7.95 -14.33
N LYS A 116 6.82 7.79 -15.65
CA LYS A 116 7.96 7.16 -16.34
C LYS A 116 9.26 7.93 -16.12
N ARG A 117 9.22 9.27 -16.03
CA ARG A 117 10.41 10.06 -15.66
C ARG A 117 10.88 9.79 -14.23
N GLN A 118 9.96 9.54 -13.32
CA GLN A 118 10.28 9.33 -11.92
C GLN A 118 10.71 7.88 -11.60
N PHE A 119 10.11 6.88 -12.25
CA PHE A 119 10.24 5.46 -11.86
C PHE A 119 10.52 4.49 -13.01
N GLN A 120 10.73 4.98 -14.24
CA GLN A 120 10.97 4.18 -15.47
C GLN A 120 9.82 3.26 -15.90
N ASN A 121 8.84 3.00 -15.03
CA ASN A 121 7.58 2.30 -15.31
C ASN A 121 6.38 3.25 -15.22
N GLY A 122 5.29 2.88 -15.90
CA GLY A 122 4.05 3.65 -15.95
C GLY A 122 3.10 3.01 -16.96
N GLY A 123 2.28 2.07 -16.47
CA GLY A 123 1.40 1.23 -17.28
C GLY A 123 0.04 0.93 -16.65
N GLY A 124 -0.24 1.39 -15.43
CA GLY A 124 -1.54 1.20 -14.80
C GLY A 124 -2.72 1.75 -15.63
N SER A 125 -3.90 1.15 -15.45
CA SER A 125 -5.15 1.56 -16.11
C SER A 125 -5.95 2.60 -15.32
N ILE A 126 -5.72 2.70 -14.01
CA ILE A 126 -6.37 3.62 -13.10
C ILE A 126 -5.35 4.26 -12.17
N GLY A 127 -5.50 5.56 -11.90
CA GLY A 127 -4.70 6.32 -10.96
C GLY A 127 -5.44 6.53 -9.65
N VAL A 128 -4.68 6.65 -8.57
CA VAL A 128 -5.17 7.00 -7.24
C VAL A 128 -4.39 8.21 -6.74
N VAL A 129 -5.11 9.22 -6.25
CA VAL A 129 -4.53 10.33 -5.49
C VAL A 129 -4.94 10.17 -4.04
N ALA A 130 -3.97 9.80 -3.21
CA ALA A 130 -4.16 9.49 -1.81
C ALA A 130 -3.50 10.57 -0.96
N ARG A 131 -4.30 11.23 -0.11
CA ARG A 131 -3.81 12.26 0.81
C ARG A 131 -3.72 11.69 2.21
N TYR A 132 -2.57 11.83 2.85
CA TYR A 132 -2.33 11.33 4.19
C TYR A 132 -2.22 12.46 5.19
N GLN A 133 -2.68 12.21 6.41
CA GLN A 133 -2.44 13.12 7.52
C GLN A 133 -1.05 12.86 8.08
N GLY A 134 -0.29 13.93 8.23
CA GLY A 134 0.96 13.89 8.94
C GLY A 134 0.78 13.61 10.43
N THR A 135 1.60 12.71 10.97
CA THR A 135 1.76 12.55 12.41
C THR A 135 3.19 12.96 12.77
N PRO A 136 3.39 14.00 13.60
CA PRO A 136 4.73 14.53 13.96
C PRO A 136 5.68 13.56 14.67
N SER A 137 5.25 12.33 14.88
CA SER A 137 5.98 11.27 15.59
C SER A 137 5.78 9.90 14.94
N CYS A 138 5.58 9.86 13.62
CA CYS A 138 5.46 8.58 12.95
C CYS A 138 6.82 7.94 12.68
N ALA A 139 7.29 7.17 13.65
CA ALA A 139 8.54 6.43 13.53
C ALA A 139 8.26 4.94 13.31
N VAL A 140 8.83 4.39 12.25
CA VAL A 140 8.89 2.95 12.02
C VAL A 140 10.10 2.41 12.77
N THR A 141 9.89 1.39 13.60
CA THR A 141 10.94 0.84 14.46
C THR A 141 11.10 -0.65 14.26
N ALA A 142 12.34 -1.13 14.34
CA ALA A 142 12.68 -2.55 14.37
C ALA A 142 13.04 -2.95 15.80
N SER A 143 12.63 -4.16 16.20
CA SER A 143 13.04 -4.77 17.45
C SER A 143 13.68 -6.14 17.21
N LYS A 144 14.86 -6.37 17.80
CA LYS A 144 15.59 -7.64 17.74
C LYS A 144 16.37 -7.87 19.03
N GLY A 145 16.17 -9.03 19.67
CA GLY A 145 16.89 -9.37 20.91
C GLY A 145 16.67 -8.38 22.06
N GLY A 146 15.49 -7.75 22.13
CA GLY A 146 15.15 -6.75 23.15
C GLY A 146 15.69 -5.34 22.89
N GLN A 147 16.45 -5.12 21.82
CA GLN A 147 16.86 -3.79 21.37
C GLN A 147 15.87 -3.25 20.34
N THR A 148 15.58 -1.95 20.41
CA THR A 148 14.73 -1.24 19.45
C THR A 148 15.53 -0.15 18.75
N SER A 149 15.40 -0.05 17.42
CA SER A 149 16.01 1.00 16.60
C SER A 149 14.98 1.62 15.66
N THR A 150 15.16 2.90 15.33
CA THR A 150 14.35 3.58 14.31
C THR A 150 14.87 3.21 12.92
N ILE A 151 13.99 2.69 12.08
CA ILE A 151 14.27 2.36 10.67
C ILE A 151 14.11 3.61 9.80
N THR A 152 12.98 4.30 9.99
CA THR A 152 12.67 5.55 9.29
C THR A 152 11.76 6.41 10.16
N ASN A 153 11.81 7.73 9.94
CA ASN A 153 10.91 8.68 10.56
C ASN A 153 10.09 9.36 9.47
N LEU A 154 8.81 9.01 9.41
CA LEU A 154 7.81 9.49 8.48
C LEU A 154 7.11 10.73 9.05
N SER A 155 7.88 11.64 9.62
CA SER A 155 7.35 12.92 10.10
C SER A 155 7.06 13.83 8.91
N PHE A 156 5.78 13.93 8.55
CA PHE A 156 5.24 14.93 7.63
C PHE A 156 4.04 15.63 8.27
N THR A 157 3.60 16.77 7.75
CA THR A 157 2.36 17.46 8.17
C THR A 157 1.16 16.99 7.34
N SER A 158 1.41 16.77 6.06
CA SER A 158 0.53 16.09 5.11
C SER A 158 1.37 15.73 3.90
N HIS A 159 1.06 14.61 3.25
CA HIS A 159 1.63 14.32 1.93
C HIS A 159 0.53 13.79 1.01
N THR A 160 0.72 13.95 -0.29
CA THR A 160 -0.21 13.46 -1.31
C THR A 160 0.57 12.60 -2.28
N LEU A 161 0.15 11.35 -2.43
CA LEU A 161 0.76 10.40 -3.36
C LEU A 161 -0.11 10.26 -4.59
N TYR A 162 0.52 10.28 -5.76
CA TYR A 162 -0.06 9.78 -6.99
C TYR A 162 0.41 8.35 -7.19
N LEU A 163 -0.52 7.41 -7.20
CA LEU A 163 -0.25 5.99 -7.33
C LEU A 163 -0.94 5.48 -8.60
N THR A 164 -0.33 4.51 -9.27
CA THR A 164 -0.96 3.81 -10.38
C THR A 164 -0.86 2.32 -10.18
N GLY A 165 -1.77 1.61 -10.81
CA GLY A 165 -1.85 0.18 -10.69
C GLY A 165 -3.08 -0.37 -11.37
N GLU A 166 -3.36 -1.62 -11.05
CA GLU A 166 -4.49 -2.35 -11.59
C GLU A 166 -5.13 -3.23 -10.53
N VAL A 167 -6.45 -3.40 -10.64
CA VAL A 167 -7.17 -4.35 -9.78
C VAL A 167 -6.99 -5.72 -10.39
N ILE A 168 -6.33 -6.62 -9.67
CA ILE A 168 -6.13 -8.01 -10.08
C ILE A 168 -6.91 -8.94 -9.17
N GLN A 169 -7.20 -10.13 -9.68
CA GLN A 169 -7.77 -11.22 -8.89
C GLN A 169 -6.64 -12.17 -8.50
N ASP A 170 -6.19 -12.08 -7.24
CA ASP A 170 -5.22 -12.99 -6.69
C ASP A 170 -5.92 -14.28 -6.19
N PRO A 171 -5.38 -15.48 -6.49
CA PRO A 171 -6.00 -16.75 -6.08
C PRO A 171 -6.01 -16.97 -4.56
N VAL A 172 -5.20 -16.23 -3.80
CA VAL A 172 -5.02 -16.38 -2.36
C VAL A 172 -5.68 -15.25 -1.59
N LEU A 173 -5.44 -14.01 -2.02
CA LEU A 173 -5.87 -12.79 -1.37
C LEU A 173 -7.25 -12.30 -1.87
N GLY A 174 -7.74 -12.89 -2.96
CA GLY A 174 -8.94 -12.42 -3.63
C GLY A 174 -8.65 -11.16 -4.44
N THR A 175 -9.59 -10.23 -4.50
CA THR A 175 -9.39 -8.97 -5.21
C THR A 175 -8.38 -8.09 -4.48
N VAL A 176 -7.27 -7.77 -5.14
CA VAL A 176 -6.21 -6.88 -4.64
C VAL A 176 -5.89 -5.81 -5.67
N TRP A 177 -5.21 -4.75 -5.23
CA TRP A 177 -4.71 -3.72 -6.12
C TRP A 177 -3.20 -3.83 -6.22
N GLU A 178 -2.72 -4.16 -7.42
CA GLU A 178 -1.30 -4.24 -7.72
C GLU A 178 -0.80 -2.85 -8.11
N ARG A 179 0.02 -2.26 -7.25
CA ARG A 179 0.62 -0.95 -7.46
C ARG A 179 1.80 -1.08 -8.43
N ASP A 180 1.70 -0.42 -9.57
CA ASP A 180 2.75 -0.34 -10.59
C ASP A 180 3.77 0.76 -10.26
N SER A 181 3.29 1.96 -9.93
CA SER A 181 4.17 3.09 -9.59
C SER A 181 3.57 4.02 -8.55
N ARG A 182 4.43 4.82 -7.90
CA ARG A 182 4.04 5.84 -6.92
C ARG A 182 4.92 7.06 -7.08
N ALA A 183 4.38 8.26 -6.95
CA ALA A 183 5.15 9.50 -6.95
C ALA A 183 4.57 10.49 -5.92
N ASP A 184 5.42 11.33 -5.35
CA ASP A 184 4.97 12.44 -4.51
C ASP A 184 4.40 13.56 -5.40
N CYS A 185 3.17 13.99 -5.10
CA CYS A 185 2.53 15.10 -5.81
C CYS A 185 3.21 16.46 -5.57
N ALA A 186 4.12 16.58 -4.59
CA ALA A 186 4.99 17.74 -4.42
C ALA A 186 6.17 17.77 -5.42
N ALA A 187 6.42 16.67 -6.15
CA ALA A 187 7.51 16.61 -7.11
C ALA A 187 7.27 17.54 -8.32
N ALA A 188 8.36 18.08 -8.87
CA ALA A 188 8.29 19.02 -9.98
C ALA A 188 7.56 18.41 -11.20
N GLY A 189 6.66 19.20 -11.79
CA GLY A 189 5.89 18.80 -12.97
C GLY A 189 4.81 17.75 -12.70
N ALA A 190 4.34 17.63 -11.45
CA ALA A 190 3.20 16.81 -11.09
C ALA A 190 1.96 17.12 -11.96
N PRO A 191 1.16 16.10 -12.31
CA PRO A 191 0.00 16.26 -13.17
C PRO A 191 -1.14 16.98 -12.44
N VAL A 192 -2.09 17.57 -13.17
CA VAL A 192 -3.20 18.36 -12.57
C VAL A 192 -4.08 17.52 -11.64
N GLU A 193 -4.13 16.21 -11.90
CA GLU A 193 -4.81 15.21 -11.10
C GLU A 193 -4.30 15.18 -9.66
N CYS A 194 -3.08 15.64 -9.37
CA CYS A 194 -2.56 15.81 -8.00
C CYS A 194 -3.22 16.94 -7.20
N THR A 195 -4.02 17.81 -7.84
CA THR A 195 -4.72 18.93 -7.20
C THR A 195 -6.15 18.62 -6.79
#